data_AF-A0A4Y7JZ21-F1
#
_entry.id   AF-A0A4Y7JZ21-F1
#
_cell.length_a   1.000
_cell.length_b   1.000
_cell.length_c   1.000
_cell.angle_alpha   90.00
_cell.angle_beta   90.00
_cell.angle_gamma   90.00
#
_symmetry.space_group_name_H-M   'P 1'
#
loop_
_entity.id
_entity.type
_entity.pdbx_description
1 polymer ?
#
loop_
_entity_poly.entity_id
_entity_poly.type
_entity_poly.pdbx_seq_one_letter_code
_entity_poly.pdbx_strand_id
1 'polypeptide(L)'
;MVQGGTHFIACLDEKFIYFTRLAFSAGIGAVLVGYFTGVLTISSLYFPNGFQYVPHANLVIMAIVGAMFGAAFGCWTNDSLGKKRSVLMADVVTFLATMLVAFSSVPSLVVDGTMIVGFGVGMVSMTSSLYILEASPPRLRSSFDCFSSLLIVVGQALSYRVNLFFTEEPRTWSCMIGVVWIPALVQFMLIWFLPESPKWFYREVIAVLVSCFLYSIFYR
;
A
#
# COMPACT_ATOMS: atom_id res chain seq x y z
N MET A 1 -31.03 17.44 29.72
CA MET A 1 -30.90 16.11 29.09
C MET A 1 -30.74 16.15 27.56
N VAL A 2 -31.06 17.25 26.86
CA VAL A 2 -30.96 17.34 25.38
C VAL A 2 -29.55 17.67 24.87
N GLN A 3 -28.71 18.34 25.65
CA GLN A 3 -27.31 18.65 25.26
C GLN A 3 -26.35 17.44 25.27
N GLY A 4 -26.69 16.35 25.96
CA GLY A 4 -25.85 15.14 25.98
C GLY A 4 -25.94 14.32 24.69
N GLY A 5 -27.08 14.34 24.01
CA GLY A 5 -27.31 13.59 22.77
C GLY A 5 -26.63 14.20 21.55
N THR A 6 -26.57 15.53 21.44
CA THR A 6 -25.90 16.22 20.33
C THR A 6 -24.38 16.11 20.40
N HIS A 7 -23.79 16.17 21.60
CA HIS A 7 -22.36 15.89 21.80
C HIS A 7 -21.99 14.42 21.54
N PHE A 8 -22.88 13.48 21.85
CA PHE A 8 -22.66 12.05 21.59
C PHE A 8 -22.75 11.71 20.09
N ILE A 9 -23.72 12.30 19.38
CA ILE A 9 -23.86 12.13 17.92
C ILE A 9 -22.70 12.79 17.18
N ALA A 10 -22.27 13.99 17.58
CA ALA A 10 -21.10 14.64 16.98
C ALA A 10 -19.79 13.86 17.23
N CYS A 11 -19.63 13.28 18.42
CA CYS A 11 -18.49 12.41 18.74
C CYS A 11 -18.52 11.08 17.96
N LEU A 12 -19.71 10.54 17.67
CA LEU A 12 -19.87 9.37 16.81
C LEU A 12 -19.58 9.69 15.34
N ASP A 13 -19.99 10.87 14.86
CA ASP A 13 -19.79 11.31 13.47
C ASP A 13 -18.31 11.62 13.19
N GLU A 14 -17.60 12.27 14.13
CA GLU A 14 -16.14 12.47 14.03
C GLU A 14 -15.38 11.14 14.04
N LYS A 15 -15.79 10.18 14.87
CA LYS A 15 -15.19 8.84 14.90
C LYS A 15 -15.46 8.08 13.61
N PHE A 16 -16.67 8.18 13.06
CA PHE A 16 -17.03 7.55 11.79
C PHE A 16 -16.20 8.12 10.64
N ILE A 17 -16.12 9.44 10.52
CA ILE A 17 -15.28 10.14 9.51
C ILE A 17 -13.80 9.74 9.63
N TYR A 18 -13.28 9.62 10.85
CA TYR A 18 -11.92 9.17 11.09
C TYR A 18 -11.70 7.71 10.61
N PHE A 19 -12.62 6.81 10.95
CA PHE A 19 -12.56 5.42 10.50
C PHE A 19 -12.67 5.29 8.98
N THR A 20 -13.53 6.07 8.32
CA THR A 20 -13.65 6.03 6.86
C THR A 20 -12.39 6.54 6.17
N ARG A 21 -11.78 7.62 6.69
CA ARG A 21 -10.51 8.15 6.16
C ARG A 21 -9.36 7.15 6.30
N LEU A 22 -9.31 6.44 7.44
CA LEU A 22 -8.33 5.39 7.69
C LEU A 22 -8.52 4.19 6.76
N ALA A 23 -9.77 3.76 6.57
CA ALA A 23 -10.09 2.65 5.66
C ALA A 23 -9.75 3.00 4.20
N PHE A 24 -9.97 4.26 3.80
CA PHE A 24 -9.61 4.73 2.46
C PHE A 24 -8.09 4.73 2.26
N SER A 25 -7.33 5.22 3.23
CA SER A 25 -5.87 5.28 3.13
C SER A 25 -5.20 3.90 3.10
N ALA A 26 -5.66 3.01 3.98
CA ALA A 26 -5.20 1.62 4.01
C ALA A 26 -5.59 0.87 2.73
N GLY A 27 -6.80 1.15 2.22
CA GLY A 27 -7.34 0.50 1.05
C GLY A 27 -6.62 0.81 -0.24
N ILE A 28 -6.17 2.05 -0.44
CA ILE A 28 -5.47 2.45 -1.67
C ILE A 28 -4.14 1.69 -1.81
N GLY A 29 -3.32 1.67 -0.75
CA GLY A 29 -2.06 0.93 -0.75
C GLY A 29 -2.28 -0.57 -0.94
N ALA A 30 -3.31 -1.13 -0.30
CA ALA A 30 -3.70 -2.53 -0.46
C ALA A 30 -4.10 -2.88 -1.90
N VAL A 31 -4.89 -2.03 -2.57
CA VAL A 31 -5.27 -2.23 -3.97
C VAL A 31 -4.04 -2.17 -4.89
N LEU A 32 -3.12 -1.22 -4.68
CA LEU A 32 -1.88 -1.12 -5.48
C LEU A 32 -1.03 -2.39 -5.35
N VAL A 33 -0.83 -2.87 -4.11
CA VAL A 33 -0.07 -4.11 -3.84
C VAL A 33 -0.73 -5.30 -4.53
N GLY A 34 -2.05 -5.46 -4.38
CA GLY A 34 -2.81 -6.54 -5.02
C GLY A 34 -2.80 -6.48 -6.55
N TYR A 35 -2.86 -5.27 -7.11
CA TYR A 35 -2.76 -5.08 -8.55
C TYR A 35 -1.38 -5.49 -9.07
N PHE A 36 -0.30 -5.04 -8.42
CA PHE A 36 1.08 -5.40 -8.79
C PHE A 36 1.32 -6.91 -8.72
N THR A 37 0.91 -7.59 -7.65
CA THR A 37 1.09 -9.04 -7.52
C THR A 37 0.29 -9.82 -8.56
N GLY A 38 -0.93 -9.37 -8.88
CA GLY A 38 -1.77 -9.98 -9.90
C GLY A 38 -1.20 -9.81 -11.32
N VAL A 39 -0.73 -8.61 -11.66
CA VAL A 39 -0.05 -8.34 -12.94
C VAL A 39 1.21 -9.19 -13.06
N LEU A 40 2.05 -9.26 -12.03
CA LEU A 40 3.26 -10.09 -12.03
C LEU A 40 2.94 -11.56 -12.28
N THR A 41 1.90 -12.08 -11.62
CA THR A 41 1.48 -13.47 -11.75
C THR A 41 1.07 -13.78 -13.19
N ILE A 42 0.24 -12.95 -13.82
CA ILE A 42 -0.18 -13.18 -15.21
C ILE A 42 0.98 -12.96 -16.17
N SER A 43 1.72 -11.86 -16.01
CA SER A 43 2.83 -11.51 -16.91
C SER A 43 3.87 -12.62 -16.96
N SER A 44 4.10 -13.31 -15.83
CA SER A 44 5.01 -14.45 -15.78
C SER A 44 4.60 -15.57 -16.73
N LEU A 45 3.31 -15.82 -16.97
CA LEU A 45 2.82 -16.88 -17.86
C LEU A 45 3.03 -16.58 -19.35
N TYR A 46 3.10 -15.30 -19.73
CA TYR A 46 3.23 -14.86 -21.13
C TYR A 46 4.68 -14.64 -21.55
N PHE A 47 5.65 -14.85 -20.66
CA PHE A 47 7.06 -14.77 -21.02
C PHE A 47 7.43 -15.94 -21.96
N PRO A 48 7.94 -15.66 -23.17
CA PRO A 48 8.22 -16.70 -24.14
C PRO A 48 9.34 -17.63 -23.65
N ASN A 49 9.10 -18.94 -23.77
CA ASN A 49 10.03 -20.04 -23.44
C ASN A 49 11.39 -20.00 -24.19
N GLY A 50 11.62 -19.00 -25.04
CA GLY A 50 12.82 -18.86 -25.87
C GLY A 50 14.04 -18.25 -25.16
N PHE A 51 13.87 -17.66 -23.97
CA PHE A 51 14.99 -17.16 -23.18
C PHE A 51 15.37 -18.18 -22.10
N GLN A 52 16.17 -19.18 -22.47
CA GLN A 52 16.70 -20.24 -21.57
C GLN A 52 17.49 -19.72 -20.35
N TYR A 53 17.71 -18.40 -20.24
CA TYR A 53 18.45 -17.74 -19.16
C TYR A 53 17.58 -17.03 -18.12
N VAL A 54 16.27 -16.90 -18.32
CA VAL A 54 15.39 -16.17 -17.39
C VAL A 54 14.12 -16.99 -17.12
N PRO A 55 14.16 -17.98 -16.21
CA PRO A 55 12.97 -18.75 -15.85
C PRO A 55 11.89 -17.83 -15.27
N HIS A 56 10.61 -18.22 -15.37
CA HIS A 56 9.47 -17.52 -14.77
C HIS A 56 9.68 -17.16 -13.28
N ALA A 57 10.43 -18.01 -12.57
CA ALA A 57 10.83 -17.78 -11.20
C ALA A 57 11.66 -16.50 -11.01
N ASN A 58 12.48 -16.11 -11.99
CA ASN A 58 13.40 -14.99 -11.84
C ASN A 58 12.67 -13.64 -11.72
N LEU A 59 11.57 -13.43 -12.44
CA LEU A 59 10.77 -12.19 -12.33
C LEU A 59 10.15 -12.04 -10.93
N VAL A 60 9.53 -13.11 -10.44
CA VAL A 60 8.87 -13.09 -9.13
C VAL A 60 9.91 -12.98 -8.01
N ILE A 61 11.04 -13.69 -8.12
CA ILE A 61 12.14 -13.59 -7.15
C ILE A 61 12.70 -12.18 -7.11
N MET A 62 12.97 -11.55 -8.26
CA MET A 62 13.49 -10.18 -8.30
C MET A 62 12.49 -9.15 -7.75
N ALA A 63 11.19 -9.34 -7.99
CA ALA A 63 10.16 -8.53 -7.36
C ALA A 63 10.17 -8.65 -5.83
N ILE A 64 10.30 -9.87 -5.30
CA ILE A 64 10.36 -10.13 -3.85
C ILE A 64 11.64 -9.54 -3.25
N VAL A 65 12.79 -9.73 -3.88
CA VAL A 65 14.06 -9.16 -3.45
C VAL A 65 13.96 -7.64 -3.41
N GLY A 66 13.41 -7.03 -4.45
CA GLY A 66 13.10 -5.59 -4.48
C GLY A 66 12.20 -5.18 -3.31
N ALA A 67 11.10 -5.90 -3.08
CA ALA A 67 10.16 -5.62 -1.99
C ALA A 67 10.78 -5.78 -0.59
N MET A 68 11.71 -6.72 -0.39
CA MET A 68 12.43 -6.88 0.87
C MET A 68 13.30 -5.64 1.18
N PHE A 69 14.08 -5.19 0.20
CA PHE A 69 14.88 -3.97 0.35
C PHE A 69 14.00 -2.72 0.48
N GLY A 70 12.88 -2.69 -0.26
CA GLY A 70 11.87 -1.65 -0.18
C GLY A 70 11.23 -1.54 1.19
N ALA A 71 10.84 -2.66 1.80
CA ALA A 71 10.26 -2.67 3.14
C ALA A 71 11.27 -2.20 4.20
N ALA A 72 12.54 -2.62 4.10
CA ALA A 72 13.60 -2.18 5.00
C ALA A 72 13.86 -0.68 4.90
N PHE A 73 13.98 -0.15 3.67
CA PHE A 73 14.16 1.28 3.44
C PHE A 73 12.91 2.08 3.84
N GLY A 74 11.73 1.56 3.55
CA GLY A 74 10.44 2.10 3.92
C GLY A 74 10.28 2.27 5.43
N CYS A 75 10.79 1.33 6.23
CA CYS A 75 10.82 1.45 7.68
C CYS A 75 11.62 2.69 8.13
N TRP A 76 12.84 2.83 7.62
CA TRP A 76 13.71 3.96 7.94
C TRP A 76 13.17 5.32 7.44
N THR A 77 12.59 5.37 6.25
CA THR A 77 11.99 6.60 5.70
C THR A 77 10.71 6.99 6.45
N ASN A 78 9.92 6.02 6.91
CA ASN A 78 8.71 6.28 7.70
C ASN A 78 9.03 6.96 9.03
N ASP A 79 10.11 6.54 9.69
CA ASP A 79 10.54 7.11 10.98
C ASP A 79 11.14 8.51 10.81
N SER A 80 11.95 8.72 9.77
CA SER A 80 12.69 9.98 9.55
C SER A 80 11.86 11.07 8.86
N LEU A 81 11.20 10.76 7.74
CA LEU A 81 10.52 11.73 6.87
C LEU A 81 9.01 11.80 7.11
N GLY A 82 8.47 10.83 7.85
CA GLY A 82 7.03 10.68 8.09
C GLY A 82 6.31 9.89 7.00
N LYS A 83 5.16 9.33 7.37
CA LYS A 83 4.42 8.35 6.56
C LYS A 83 3.98 8.89 5.21
N LYS A 84 3.37 10.09 5.17
CA LYS A 84 2.87 10.70 3.92
C LYS A 84 3.98 10.89 2.89
N ARG A 85 5.14 11.41 3.31
CA ARG A 85 6.28 11.64 2.42
C ARG A 85 6.93 10.33 1.98
N SER A 86 7.02 9.35 2.88
CA SER A 86 7.52 8.01 2.56
C SER A 86 6.70 7.35 1.45
N VAL A 87 5.36 7.39 1.52
CA VAL A 87 4.51 6.83 0.45
C VAL A 87 4.61 7.62 -0.84
N LEU A 88 4.64 8.97 -0.79
CA LEU A 88 4.83 9.79 -2.00
C LEU A 88 6.14 9.48 -2.71
N MET A 89 7.24 9.28 -1.97
CA MET A 89 8.53 8.88 -2.55
C MET A 89 8.44 7.48 -3.19
N ALA A 90 7.79 6.54 -2.51
CA ALA A 90 7.58 5.19 -3.02
C ALA A 90 6.74 5.19 -4.31
N ASP A 91 5.70 6.02 -4.38
CA ASP A 91 4.84 6.16 -5.56
C ASP A 91 5.62 6.72 -6.75
N VAL A 92 6.47 7.74 -6.54
CA VAL A 92 7.31 8.31 -7.61
C VAL A 92 8.30 7.26 -8.14
N VAL A 93 8.95 6.50 -7.26
CA VAL A 93 9.86 5.42 -7.67
C VAL A 93 9.11 4.36 -8.46
N THR A 94 7.93 3.93 -7.97
CA THR A 94 7.08 2.94 -8.64
C THR A 94 6.62 3.45 -10.02
N PHE A 95 6.21 4.70 -10.12
CA PHE A 95 5.78 5.33 -11.37
C PHE A 95 6.90 5.41 -12.40
N LEU A 96 8.09 5.86 -12.00
CA LEU A 96 9.25 5.95 -12.90
C LEU A 96 9.72 4.56 -13.36
N ALA A 97 9.73 3.59 -12.44
CA ALA A 97 10.13 2.21 -12.75
C ALA A 97 9.15 1.54 -13.71
N THR A 98 7.84 1.69 -13.48
CA THR A 98 6.80 1.13 -14.36
C THR A 98 6.80 1.78 -15.74
N MET A 99 7.05 3.10 -15.83
CA MET A 99 7.27 3.78 -17.11
C MET A 99 8.48 3.20 -17.86
N LEU A 100 9.61 3.01 -17.17
CA LEU A 100 10.81 2.43 -17.78
C LEU A 100 10.57 1.00 -18.29
N VAL A 101 9.82 0.20 -17.53
CA VAL A 101 9.40 -1.15 -17.96
C VAL A 101 8.45 -1.10 -19.17
N ALA A 102 7.52 -0.14 -19.21
CA ALA A 102 6.56 0.00 -20.31
C ALA A 102 7.23 0.29 -21.67
N PHE A 103 8.30 1.10 -21.67
CA PHE A 103 9.06 1.41 -22.88
C PHE A 103 10.13 0.37 -23.23
N SER A 104 10.43 -0.55 -22.31
CA SER A 104 11.41 -1.61 -22.54
C SER A 104 10.88 -2.64 -23.54
N SER A 105 11.76 -3.08 -24.43
CA SER A 105 11.53 -4.26 -25.30
C SER A 105 12.42 -5.45 -24.90
N VAL A 106 13.32 -5.24 -23.93
CA VAL A 106 14.40 -6.18 -23.59
C VAL A 106 14.04 -6.93 -22.30
N PRO A 107 13.99 -8.28 -22.32
CA PRO A 107 13.62 -9.09 -21.15
C PRO A 107 14.40 -8.78 -19.88
N SER A 108 15.73 -8.65 -19.99
CA SER A 108 16.61 -8.35 -18.86
C SER A 108 16.25 -7.03 -18.20
N LEU A 109 15.98 -5.99 -18.99
CA LEU A 109 15.64 -4.67 -18.46
C LEU A 109 14.29 -4.66 -17.73
N VAL A 110 13.36 -5.52 -18.13
CA VAL A 110 12.08 -5.67 -17.41
C VAL A 110 12.24 -6.41 -16.09
N VAL A 111 13.15 -7.38 -16.02
CA VAL A 111 13.49 -8.06 -14.76
C VAL A 111 14.08 -7.07 -13.77
N ASP A 112 15.05 -6.27 -14.21
CA ASP A 112 15.68 -5.23 -13.38
C ASP A 112 14.67 -4.14 -13.00
N GLY A 113 13.84 -3.71 -13.95
CA GLY A 113 12.77 -2.76 -13.69
C GLY A 113 11.75 -3.30 -12.68
N THR A 114 11.40 -4.58 -12.76
CA THR A 114 10.49 -5.26 -11.82
C THR A 114 11.05 -5.27 -10.40
N MET A 115 12.36 -5.39 -10.23
CA MET A 115 13.02 -5.24 -8.92
C MET A 115 12.79 -3.83 -8.35
N ILE A 116 12.91 -2.79 -9.18
CA ILE A 116 12.70 -1.40 -8.76
C ILE A 116 11.22 -1.13 -8.46
N VAL A 117 10.29 -1.68 -9.26
CA VAL A 117 8.84 -1.61 -8.96
C VAL A 117 8.55 -2.31 -7.63
N GLY A 118 9.13 -3.50 -7.41
CA GLY A 118 9.02 -4.25 -6.16
C GLY A 118 9.52 -3.44 -4.95
N PHE A 119 10.62 -2.70 -5.11
CA PHE A 119 11.13 -1.79 -4.09
C PHE A 119 10.11 -0.72 -3.67
N GLY A 120 9.51 -0.03 -4.63
CA GLY A 120 8.48 0.97 -4.33
C GLY A 120 7.22 0.35 -3.69
N VAL A 121 6.72 -0.75 -4.24
CA VAL A 121 5.54 -1.44 -3.68
C VAL A 121 5.81 -2.00 -2.27
N GLY A 122 7.04 -2.47 -2.00
CA GLY A 122 7.47 -2.90 -0.67
C GLY A 122 7.45 -1.77 0.37
N MET A 123 7.89 -0.57 -0.01
CA MET A 123 7.79 0.63 0.84
C MET A 123 6.33 0.98 1.16
N VAL A 124 5.45 0.96 0.14
CA VAL A 124 4.02 1.22 0.30
C VAL A 124 3.39 0.22 1.26
N SER A 125 3.66 -1.08 1.06
CA SER A 125 3.10 -2.16 1.88
C SER A 125 3.45 -1.99 3.36
N MET A 126 4.75 -1.76 3.66
CA MET A 126 5.21 -1.54 5.03
C MET A 126 4.53 -0.31 5.68
N THR A 127 4.42 0.78 4.93
CA THR A 127 3.79 2.01 5.43
C THR A 127 2.30 1.82 5.69
N SER A 128 1.62 1.08 4.80
CA SER A 128 0.18 0.79 4.91
C SER A 128 -0.14 -0.01 6.17
N SER A 129 0.63 -1.07 6.44
CA SER A 129 0.50 -1.85 7.67
C SER A 129 0.71 -0.95 8.89
N LEU A 130 1.84 -0.23 8.97
CA LEU A 130 2.13 0.69 10.08
C LEU A 130 1.01 1.70 10.33
N TYR A 131 0.43 2.25 9.27
CA TYR A 131 -0.65 3.23 9.37
C TYR A 131 -1.89 2.63 10.06
N ILE A 132 -2.27 1.39 9.69
CA ILE A 132 -3.36 0.66 10.34
C ILE A 132 -3.03 0.40 11.81
N LEU A 133 -1.80 -0.04 12.12
CA LEU A 133 -1.41 -0.38 13.49
C LEU A 133 -1.47 0.83 14.44
N GLU A 134 -1.11 2.01 13.95
CA GLU A 134 -1.07 3.24 14.74
C GLU A 134 -2.44 3.91 14.86
N ALA A 135 -3.23 3.93 13.78
CA ALA A 135 -4.50 4.66 13.77
C ALA A 135 -5.68 3.83 14.28
N SER A 136 -5.57 2.49 14.31
CA SER A 136 -6.67 1.64 14.76
C SER A 136 -6.70 1.44 16.28
N PRO A 137 -7.89 1.45 16.91
CA PRO A 137 -8.02 1.07 18.31
C PRO A 137 -7.74 -0.44 18.48
N PRO A 138 -7.15 -0.89 19.60
CA PRO A 138 -6.71 -2.28 19.79
C PRO A 138 -7.81 -3.33 19.55
N ARG A 139 -9.07 -2.98 19.81
CA ARG A 139 -10.23 -3.88 19.66
C ARG A 139 -10.66 -4.12 18.21
N LEU A 140 -10.34 -3.21 17.27
CA LEU A 140 -10.81 -3.28 15.88
C LEU A 140 -9.66 -3.46 14.87
N ARG A 141 -8.41 -3.55 15.34
CA ARG A 141 -7.21 -3.64 14.49
C ARG A 141 -7.28 -4.80 13.49
N SER A 142 -7.79 -5.95 13.91
CA SER A 142 -7.97 -7.13 13.03
C SER A 142 -9.03 -6.91 11.95
N SER A 143 -10.09 -6.15 12.24
CA SER A 143 -11.13 -5.84 11.25
C SER A 143 -10.60 -4.93 10.13
N PHE A 144 -9.76 -3.95 10.46
CA PHE A 144 -9.12 -3.09 9.46
C PHE A 144 -8.11 -3.83 8.60
N ASP A 145 -7.36 -4.75 9.20
CA ASP A 145 -6.40 -5.59 8.48
C ASP A 145 -7.11 -6.57 7.53
N CYS A 146 -8.23 -7.15 7.97
CA CYS A 146 -9.10 -7.98 7.13
C CYS A 146 -9.69 -7.18 5.95
N PHE A 147 -10.16 -5.96 6.19
CA PHE A 147 -10.67 -5.08 5.13
C PHE A 147 -9.59 -4.75 4.09
N SER A 148 -8.36 -4.47 4.54
CA SER A 148 -7.22 -4.22 3.65
C SER A 148 -6.89 -5.48 2.83
N SER A 149 -6.91 -6.65 3.44
CA SER A 149 -6.70 -7.93 2.74
C SER A 149 -7.77 -8.22 1.68
N LEU A 150 -9.04 -7.89 1.94
CA LEU A 150 -10.11 -7.96 0.94
C LEU A 150 -9.81 -7.05 -0.26
N LEU A 151 -9.30 -5.85 -0.02
CA LEU A 151 -8.94 -4.90 -1.07
C LEU A 151 -7.72 -5.35 -1.90
N ILE A 152 -6.76 -6.07 -1.30
CA ILE A 152 -5.69 -6.74 -2.04
C ILE A 152 -6.29 -7.71 -3.06
N VAL A 153 -7.24 -8.56 -2.64
CA VAL A 153 -7.89 -9.54 -3.53
C VAL A 153 -8.69 -8.83 -4.63
N VAL A 154 -9.37 -7.72 -4.33
CA VAL A 154 -10.07 -6.91 -5.33
C VAL A 154 -9.08 -6.31 -6.36
N GLY A 155 -7.94 -5.78 -5.90
CA GLY A 155 -6.88 -5.28 -6.78
C GLY A 155 -6.32 -6.37 -7.69
N GLN A 156 -6.11 -7.58 -7.16
CA GLN A 156 -5.66 -8.73 -7.92
C GLN A 156 -6.70 -9.17 -8.96
N ALA A 157 -7.99 -9.21 -8.61
CA ALA A 157 -9.06 -9.50 -9.56
C ALA A 157 -9.17 -8.44 -10.68
N LEU A 158 -8.98 -7.17 -10.34
CA LEU A 158 -8.96 -6.08 -11.33
C LEU A 158 -7.80 -6.26 -12.31
N SER A 159 -6.62 -6.64 -11.81
CA SER A 159 -5.46 -6.91 -12.67
C SER A 159 -5.78 -7.99 -13.70
N TYR A 160 -6.51 -9.05 -13.33
CA TYR A 160 -6.83 -10.14 -14.24
C TYR A 160 -7.72 -9.67 -15.40
N ARG A 161 -8.69 -8.80 -15.11
CA ARG A 161 -9.52 -8.18 -16.15
C ARG A 161 -8.69 -7.30 -17.09
N VAL A 162 -7.80 -6.47 -16.55
CA VAL A 162 -6.97 -5.58 -17.37
C VAL A 162 -6.00 -6.39 -18.24
N ASN A 163 -5.33 -7.39 -17.68
CA ASN A 163 -4.39 -8.23 -18.43
C ASN A 163 -5.06 -8.99 -19.59
N LEU A 164 -6.30 -9.44 -19.42
CA LEU A 164 -7.06 -10.09 -20.49
C LEU A 164 -7.20 -9.20 -21.74
N PHE A 165 -7.38 -7.89 -21.57
CA PHE A 165 -7.46 -6.95 -22.70
C PHE A 165 -6.13 -6.81 -23.47
N PHE A 166 -4.98 -7.02 -22.81
CA PHE A 166 -3.66 -6.89 -23.43
C PHE A 166 -3.17 -8.18 -24.10
N THR A 167 -3.93 -9.27 -24.02
CA THR A 167 -3.55 -10.60 -24.54
C THR A 167 -3.37 -10.63 -26.06
N GLU A 168 -3.99 -9.72 -26.80
CA GLU A 168 -3.97 -9.72 -28.28
C GLU A 168 -2.79 -8.96 -28.89
N GLU A 169 -1.95 -8.29 -28.09
CA GLU A 169 -0.84 -7.45 -28.58
C GLU A 169 0.52 -8.19 -28.57
N PRO A 170 1.33 -8.16 -29.65
CA PRO A 170 2.67 -8.77 -29.73
C PRO A 170 3.69 -8.31 -28.67
N ARG A 171 3.46 -7.19 -27.97
CA ARG A 171 4.29 -6.70 -26.85
C ARG A 171 3.59 -6.90 -25.50
N THR A 172 3.03 -8.07 -25.30
CA THR A 172 2.10 -8.40 -24.22
C THR A 172 2.69 -8.12 -22.83
N TRP A 173 3.88 -8.66 -22.55
CA TRP A 173 4.44 -8.75 -21.20
C TRP A 173 4.98 -7.42 -20.64
N SER A 174 5.61 -6.57 -21.46
CA SER A 174 6.11 -5.26 -21.01
C SER A 174 4.97 -4.26 -20.80
N CYS A 175 3.94 -4.30 -21.67
CA CYS A 175 2.74 -3.48 -21.51
C CYS A 175 1.95 -3.89 -20.26
N MET A 176 1.81 -5.19 -20.00
CA MET A 176 1.12 -5.71 -18.81
C MET A 176 1.72 -5.17 -17.51
N ILE A 177 3.05 -5.25 -17.34
CA ILE A 177 3.74 -4.71 -16.15
C ILE A 177 3.74 -3.18 -16.16
N GLY A 178 3.85 -2.57 -17.34
CA GLY A 178 3.82 -1.12 -17.51
C GLY A 178 2.56 -0.49 -16.90
N VAL A 179 1.38 -1.08 -17.13
CA VAL A 179 0.07 -0.52 -16.70
C VAL A 179 -0.03 -0.31 -15.17
N VAL A 180 0.86 -0.88 -14.36
CA VAL A 180 0.98 -0.60 -12.91
C VAL A 180 1.22 0.90 -12.63
N TRP A 181 1.69 1.70 -13.59
CA TRP A 181 1.77 3.15 -13.45
C TRP A 181 0.41 3.82 -13.16
N ILE A 182 -0.70 3.26 -13.66
CA ILE A 182 -2.05 3.82 -13.50
C ILE A 182 -2.47 3.81 -12.02
N PRO A 183 -2.53 2.65 -11.32
CA PRO A 183 -2.88 2.64 -9.91
C PRO A 183 -1.84 3.38 -9.05
N ALA A 184 -0.56 3.41 -9.43
CA ALA A 184 0.46 4.19 -8.73
C ALA A 184 0.17 5.71 -8.80
N LEU A 185 -0.24 6.21 -9.97
CA LEU A 185 -0.62 7.61 -10.15
C LEU A 185 -1.92 7.97 -9.43
N VAL A 186 -2.91 7.06 -9.45
CA VAL A 186 -4.13 7.21 -8.65
C VAL A 186 -3.79 7.29 -7.16
N GLN A 187 -2.95 6.39 -6.66
CA GLN A 187 -2.50 6.40 -5.28
C GLN A 187 -1.80 7.72 -4.92
N PHE A 188 -0.87 8.19 -5.76
CA PHE A 188 -0.17 9.45 -5.57
C PHE A 188 -1.14 10.64 -5.42
N MET A 189 -2.14 10.73 -6.30
CA MET A 189 -3.15 11.80 -6.24
C MET A 189 -4.00 11.71 -4.97
N LEU A 190 -4.42 10.51 -4.57
CA LEU A 190 -5.29 10.32 -3.41
C LEU A 190 -4.55 10.62 -2.09
N ILE A 191 -3.26 10.28 -1.98
CA ILE A 191 -2.45 10.61 -0.80
C ILE A 191 -2.29 12.11 -0.61
N TRP A 192 -2.34 12.89 -1.69
CA TRP A 192 -2.26 14.34 -1.61
C TRP A 192 -3.42 14.93 -0.79
N PHE A 193 -4.63 14.39 -0.98
CA PHE A 193 -5.85 14.74 -0.23
C PHE A 193 -5.89 14.19 1.20
N LEU A 194 -5.02 13.24 1.53
CA LEU A 194 -5.03 12.59 2.82
C LEU A 194 -4.27 13.44 3.87
N PRO A 195 -4.88 13.80 5.02
CA PRO A 195 -4.17 14.49 6.09
C PRO A 195 -3.09 13.57 6.69
N GLU A 196 -1.96 14.14 7.10
CA GLU A 196 -0.89 13.38 7.75
C GLU A 196 -1.42 12.70 9.02
N SER A 197 -1.01 11.44 9.26
CA SER A 197 -1.26 10.71 10.51
C SER A 197 -1.03 11.67 11.69
N PRO A 198 -2.06 11.98 12.49
CA PRO A 198 -1.96 12.98 13.54
C PRO A 198 -1.07 12.41 14.65
N LYS A 199 0.24 12.69 14.56
CA LYS A 199 1.25 12.34 15.57
C LYS A 199 0.95 12.90 16.97
N TRP A 200 -0.09 13.73 17.12
CA TRP A 200 -0.36 14.48 18.33
C TRP A 200 -1.30 13.78 19.33
N PHE A 201 -2.18 12.86 18.90
CA PHE A 201 -3.19 12.30 19.82
C PHE A 201 -2.69 11.15 20.70
N TYR A 202 -1.62 10.45 20.32
CA TYR A 202 -1.10 9.34 21.13
C TYR A 202 -0.41 9.80 22.41
N ARG A 203 0.18 11.01 22.41
CA ARG A 203 0.78 11.58 23.62
C ARG A 203 -0.30 11.94 24.65
N GLU A 204 -1.47 12.39 24.20
CA GLU A 204 -2.62 12.64 25.07
C GLU A 204 -3.28 11.34 25.54
N VAL A 205 -3.43 10.32 24.68
CA VAL A 205 -4.05 9.03 25.08
C VAL A 205 -3.19 8.27 26.09
N ILE A 206 -1.86 8.28 25.94
CA ILE A 206 -0.95 7.71 26.95
C ILE A 206 -0.97 8.53 28.24
N ALA A 207 -1.02 9.86 28.17
CA ALA A 207 -1.16 10.70 29.37
C ALA A 207 -2.50 10.47 30.10
N VAL A 208 -3.60 10.26 29.37
CA VAL A 208 -4.92 9.94 29.93
C VAL A 208 -4.94 8.52 30.52
N LEU A 209 -4.32 7.53 29.86
CA LEU A 209 -4.20 6.18 30.40
C LEU A 209 -3.32 6.12 31.65
N VAL A 210 -2.19 6.84 31.68
CA VAL A 210 -1.33 6.96 32.87
C VAL A 210 -2.06 7.70 33.99
N SER A 211 -2.82 8.75 33.69
CA SER A 211 -3.62 9.48 34.68
C SER A 211 -4.76 8.62 35.25
N CYS A 212 -5.46 7.85 34.41
CA CYS A 212 -6.49 6.89 34.85
C CYS A 212 -5.89 5.73 35.67
N PHE A 213 -4.70 5.24 35.31
CA PHE A 213 -4.02 4.17 36.03
C PHE A 213 -3.50 4.65 37.40
N LEU A 214 -2.94 5.87 37.47
CA LEU A 214 -2.57 6.51 38.74
C LEU A 214 -3.78 6.79 39.62
N TYR A 215 -4.91 7.24 39.05
CA TYR A 215 -6.14 7.45 39.79
C TYR A 215 -6.70 6.13 40.38
N SER A 216 -6.59 5.01 39.66
CA SER A 216 -6.98 3.68 40.15
C SER A 216 -6.06 3.12 41.26
N ILE A 217 -4.82 3.60 41.37
CA ILE A 217 -3.86 3.16 42.39
C ILE A 217 -3.95 4.02 43.65
N PHE A 218 -4.21 5.32 43.52
CA PHE A 218 -4.25 6.25 44.65
C PHE A 218 -5.61 6.32 45.36
N TYR A 219 -6.70 5.88 44.73
CA TYR A 219 -8.06 5.93 45.29
C TYR A 219 -8.59 4.55 45.76
N ARG A 220 -7.67 3.65 46.10
CA ARG A 220 -7.95 2.35 46.73
C ARG A 220 -7.23 2.27 48.07
#